data_AF-A0A925D4W9-F1
#
_entry.id   AF-A0A925D4W9-F1
#
_cell.length_a   1.000
_cell.length_b   1.000
_cell.length_c   1.000
_cell.angle_alpha   90.00
_cell.angle_beta   90.00
_cell.angle_gamma   90.00
#
_symmetry.space_group_name_H-M   'P 1'
#
loop_
_entity.id
_entity.type
_entity.pdbx_description
1 polymer ?
#
loop_
_entity_poly.entity_id
_entity_poly.type
_entity_poly.pdbx_seq_one_letter_code
_entity_poly.pdbx_strand_id
1 'polypeptide(L)'
;MPAPRLPQRRRETLRPGECLCDHCTAKCCRYFALPIDTPASREVYEYIRWFLLHERASIFVDDGTWYLLVHTPCRHLQANNMCGIYQSRPQICREYTTDGCEYEENWT
;
A
#
# COMPACT_ATOMS: atom_id res chain seq x y z
N MET A 1 10.09 19.79 6.66
CA MET A 1 8.67 20.20 6.73
C MET A 1 7.92 19.35 5.73
N PRO A 2 6.98 18.48 6.13
CA PRO A 2 6.12 17.81 5.16
C PRO A 2 5.31 18.87 4.41
N ALA A 3 5.18 18.71 3.09
CA ALA A 3 4.39 19.62 2.27
C ALA A 3 2.94 19.71 2.81
N PRO A 4 2.31 20.89 2.76
CA PRO A 4 0.91 21.03 3.18
C PRO A 4 0.05 20.02 2.42
N ARG A 5 -0.73 19.22 3.16
CA ARG A 5 -1.66 18.26 2.58
C ARG A 5 -2.76 19.03 1.86
N LEU A 6 -2.68 19.10 0.53
CA LEU A 6 -3.80 19.53 -0.31
C LEU A 6 -5.03 18.68 0.05
N PRO A 7 -6.24 19.25 0.08
CA PRO A 7 -7.44 18.48 0.38
C PRO A 7 -7.58 17.34 -0.63
N GLN A 8 -7.54 16.11 -0.13
CA GLN A 8 -7.59 14.91 -0.94
C GLN A 8 -8.93 14.87 -1.67
N ARG A 9 -8.90 14.82 -3.01
CA ARG A 9 -10.13 14.73 -3.83
C ARG A 9 -10.80 13.39 -3.61
N ARG A 10 -12.13 13.34 -3.47
CA ARG A 10 -12.85 12.06 -3.42
C ARG A 10 -12.95 11.43 -4.81
N ARG A 11 -13.00 10.10 -4.89
CA ARG A 11 -13.07 9.34 -6.13
C ARG A 11 -14.26 9.76 -6.99
N GLU A 12 -15.42 10.04 -6.39
CA GLU A 12 -16.62 10.44 -7.13
C GLU A 12 -16.51 11.83 -7.78
N THR A 13 -15.50 12.61 -7.40
CA THR A 13 -15.27 13.97 -7.92
C THR A 13 -14.29 14.01 -9.09
N LEU A 14 -13.72 12.87 -9.49
CA LEU A 14 -12.81 12.79 -10.63
C LEU A 14 -13.57 12.89 -11.95
N ARG A 15 -12.97 13.61 -12.90
CA ARG A 15 -13.49 13.71 -14.27
C ARG A 15 -13.17 12.43 -15.05
N PRO A 16 -13.95 12.10 -16.10
CA PRO A 16 -13.61 10.99 -17.00
C PRO A 16 -12.18 11.14 -17.54
N GLY A 17 -11.36 10.09 -17.38
CA GLY A 17 -9.97 10.05 -17.83
C GLY A 17 -8.94 10.55 -16.80
N GLU A 18 -9.35 11.06 -15.63
CA GLU A 18 -8.43 11.35 -14.52
C GLU A 18 -8.05 10.07 -13.77
N CYS A 19 -6.77 9.94 -13.39
CA CYS A 19 -6.30 8.84 -12.57
C CYS A 19 -6.27 9.25 -11.09
N LEU A 20 -6.82 8.39 -10.22
CA LEU A 20 -6.82 8.62 -8.77
C LEU A 20 -5.40 8.76 -8.19
N CYS A 21 -4.42 8.09 -8.80
CA CYS A 21 -3.02 8.17 -8.38
C CYS A 21 -2.43 9.58 -8.51
N ASP A 22 -2.90 10.40 -9.44
CA ASP A 22 -2.43 11.78 -9.64
C ASP A 22 -2.78 12.71 -8.47
N HIS A 23 -3.68 12.27 -7.59
CA HIS A 23 -4.13 12.98 -6.40
C HIS A 23 -3.72 12.27 -5.09
N CYS A 24 -2.97 11.17 -5.19
CA CYS A 24 -2.60 10.33 -4.07
C CYS A 24 -1.27 10.75 -3.45
N THR A 25 -1.08 10.45 -2.16
CA THR A 25 0.21 10.55 -1.47
C THR A 25 1.10 9.31 -1.67
N ALA A 26 0.79 8.50 -2.69
CA ALA A 26 1.45 7.24 -3.06
C ALA A 26 1.46 6.17 -1.95
N LYS A 27 0.30 5.92 -1.32
CA LYS A 27 0.14 4.92 -0.24
C LYS A 27 0.69 3.54 -0.63
N CYS A 28 0.23 3.00 -1.76
CA CYS A 28 0.67 1.70 -2.29
C CYS A 28 2.17 1.61 -2.66
N CYS A 29 2.89 2.72 -2.76
CA CYS A 29 4.34 2.74 -2.98
C CYS A 29 5.15 2.87 -1.68
N ARG A 30 4.48 2.92 -0.51
CA ARG A 30 5.11 3.11 0.81
C ARG A 30 5.20 1.82 1.63
N TYR A 31 4.64 0.73 1.12
CA TYR A 31 4.72 -0.61 1.69
C TYR A 31 4.58 -1.65 0.57
N PHE A 32 4.83 -2.91 0.91
CA PHE A 32 4.34 -4.05 0.12
C PHE A 32 3.63 -5.03 1.04
N ALA A 33 2.68 -5.78 0.48
CA ALA A 33 1.93 -6.82 1.17
C ALA A 33 2.23 -8.17 0.51
N LEU A 34 2.43 -9.20 1.31
CA LEU A 34 2.58 -10.57 0.82
C LEU A 34 1.58 -11.46 1.56
N PRO A 35 0.89 -12.38 0.86
CA PRO A 35 0.06 -13.35 1.53
C PRO A 35 0.93 -14.25 2.42
N ILE A 36 0.42 -14.56 3.61
CA ILE A 36 1.02 -15.51 4.54
C ILE A 36 -0.01 -16.60 4.87
N ASP A 37 0.49 -17.74 5.36
CA ASP A 37 -0.39 -18.81 5.77
C ASP A 37 -1.30 -18.37 6.92
N THR A 38 -2.57 -18.81 6.86
CA THR A 38 -3.50 -18.65 7.97
C THR A 38 -2.91 -19.32 9.22
N PRO A 39 -2.85 -18.63 10.37
CA PRO A 39 -2.26 -19.17 11.59
C PRO A 39 -3.10 -20.31 12.16
N ALA A 40 -2.80 -21.53 11.71
CA ALA A 40 -3.51 -22.75 12.11
C ALA A 40 -2.75 -23.59 13.16
N SER A 41 -1.49 -23.24 13.47
CA SER A 41 -0.67 -23.92 14.47
C SER A 41 0.04 -22.92 15.38
N ARG A 42 0.42 -23.38 16.58
CA ARG A 42 1.19 -22.56 17.53
C ARG A 42 2.50 -22.03 16.93
N GLU A 43 3.14 -22.83 16.08
CA GLU A 43 4.36 -22.41 15.38
C GLU A 43 4.11 -21.20 14.48
N VAL A 44 3.03 -21.21 13.68
CA VAL A 44 2.68 -20.08 12.82
C VAL A 44 2.34 -18.84 13.64
N TYR A 45 1.70 -19.00 14.80
CA TYR A 45 1.49 -17.88 15.73
C TYR A 45 2.80 -17.27 16.25
N GLU A 46 3.84 -18.07 16.50
CA GLU A 46 5.15 -17.54 16.89
C GLU A 46 5.84 -16.79 15.74
N TYR A 47 5.67 -17.22 14.48
CA TYR A 47 6.13 -16.45 13.32
C TYR A 47 5.42 -15.09 13.20
N ILE A 48 4.10 -15.07 13.37
CA ILE A 48 3.32 -13.82 13.40
C ILE A 48 3.81 -12.89 14.50
N ARG A 49 4.03 -13.41 15.71
CA ARG A 49 4.58 -12.62 16.82
C ARG A 49 5.95 -12.07 16.46
N TRP A 50 6.85 -12.90 15.91
CA TRP A 50 8.17 -12.46 15.48
C TRP A 50 8.13 -11.35 14.42
N PHE A 51 7.24 -11.44 13.42
CA PHE A 51 7.04 -10.37 12.45
C PHE A 51 6.65 -9.05 13.15
N LEU A 52 5.65 -9.11 14.03
CA LEU A 52 5.11 -7.94 14.74
C LEU A 52 6.05 -7.34 15.80
N LEU A 53 7.15 -8.01 16.15
CA LEU A 53 8.21 -7.41 16.97
C LEU A 53 9.01 -6.32 16.23
N HIS A 54 8.88 -6.23 14.91
CA HIS A 54 9.55 -5.22 14.10
C HIS A 54 8.64 -4.01 13.88
N GLU A 55 9.12 -2.80 14.18
CA GLU A 55 8.34 -1.55 14.14
C GLU A 55 7.65 -1.24 12.80
N ARG A 56 8.16 -1.81 11.71
CA ARG A 56 7.70 -1.54 10.34
C ARG A 56 6.96 -2.73 9.72
N ALA A 57 6.38 -3.58 10.55
CA ALA A 57 5.54 -4.70 10.13
C ALA A 57 4.10 -4.52 10.61
N SER A 58 3.13 -4.95 9.81
CA SER A 58 1.72 -5.07 10.22
C SER A 58 1.11 -6.30 9.57
N ILE A 59 0.03 -6.81 10.16
CA ILE A 59 -0.71 -7.94 9.60
C ILE A 59 -2.17 -7.53 9.47
N PHE A 60 -2.79 -7.89 8.35
CA PHE A 60 -4.22 -7.72 8.12
C PHE A 60 -4.81 -8.97 7.48
N VAL A 61 -6.13 -9.07 7.53
CA VAL A 61 -6.90 -10.15 6.91
C VAL A 61 -7.88 -9.52 5.96
N ASP A 62 -7.89 -9.99 4.71
CA ASP A 62 -8.84 -9.59 3.69
C ASP A 62 -9.36 -10.83 2.97
N ASP A 63 -10.69 -10.93 2.89
CA ASP A 63 -11.43 -12.11 2.39
C ASP A 63 -10.87 -13.46 2.89
N GLY A 64 -10.56 -13.54 4.19
CA GLY A 64 -10.00 -14.73 4.83
C GLY A 64 -8.52 -15.01 4.53
N THR A 65 -7.89 -14.23 3.66
CA THR A 65 -6.45 -14.31 3.36
C THR A 65 -5.67 -13.42 4.32
N TRP A 66 -4.62 -13.97 4.93
CA TRP A 66 -3.72 -13.24 5.80
C TRP A 66 -2.59 -12.61 5.01
N TYR A 67 -2.21 -11.40 5.38
CA TYR A 67 -1.14 -10.68 4.71
C TYR A 67 -0.18 -10.05 5.71
N LEU A 68 1.12 -10.15 5.40
CA LEU A 68 2.16 -9.37 6.05
C LEU A 68 2.42 -8.10 5.24
N LEU A 69 2.22 -6.94 5.87
CA LEU A 69 2.67 -5.64 5.38
C LEU A 69 4.06 -5.34 5.91
N VAL A 70 4.96 -4.98 4.99
CA VAL A 70 6.25 -4.39 5.33
C VAL A 70 6.23 -2.93 4.90
N HIS A 71 6.26 -2.03 5.88
CA HIS A 71 6.22 -0.59 5.70
C HIS A 71 7.58 -0.07 5.23
N THR A 72 7.86 -0.15 3.94
CA THR A 72 9.11 0.35 3.36
C THR A 72 8.85 1.13 2.07
N PRO A 73 9.23 2.42 2.01
CA PRO A 73 9.08 3.21 0.80
C PRO A 73 9.85 2.63 -0.38
N CYS A 74 9.18 2.54 -1.53
CA CYS A 74 9.82 2.18 -2.78
C CYS A 74 10.96 3.15 -3.09
N ARG A 75 12.15 2.63 -3.40
CA ARG A 75 13.34 3.43 -3.75
C ARG A 75 13.18 4.31 -4.98
N HIS A 76 12.18 4.05 -5.82
CA HIS A 76 11.88 4.83 -7.02
C HIS A 76 10.73 5.84 -6.83
N LEU A 77 10.19 5.97 -5.61
CA LEU A 77 9.17 6.97 -5.30
C LEU A 77 9.79 8.38 -5.29
N GLN A 78 9.26 9.27 -6.12
CA GLN A 78 9.73 10.65 -6.23
C GLN A 78 9.04 11.59 -5.23
N ALA A 79 9.61 12.78 -5.02
CA ALA A 79 9.10 13.77 -4.08
C ALA A 79 7.68 14.30 -4.42
N ASN A 80 7.27 14.19 -5.68
CA ASN A 80 5.93 14.53 -6.16
C ASN A 80 4.93 13.36 -6.04
N ASN A 81 5.26 12.29 -5.30
CA ASN A 81 4.45 11.07 -5.16
C ASN A 81 4.28 10.25 -6.45
N MET A 82 5.12 10.47 -7.47
CA MET A 82 5.07 9.70 -8.72
C MET A 82 6.17 8.63 -8.80
N CYS A 83 5.95 7.60 -9.62
CA CYS A 83 6.91 6.54 -9.85
C CYS A 83 8.01 6.99 -10.83
N GLY A 84 9.27 7.01 -10.38
CA GLY A 84 10.41 7.39 -11.22
C GLY A 84 10.78 6.37 -12.30
N ILE A 85 10.21 5.15 -12.25
CA ILE A 85 10.44 4.09 -13.24
C ILE A 85 9.14 3.61 -13.87
N TYR A 86 8.15 4.50 -14.03
CA TYR A 86 6.80 4.11 -14.45
C TYR A 86 6.79 3.21 -15.69
N GLN A 87 7.56 3.53 -16.73
CA GLN A 87 7.59 2.76 -17.98
C GLN A 87 8.29 1.40 -17.85
N SER A 88 9.21 1.24 -16.89
CA SER A 88 9.97 0.02 -16.63
C SER A 88 9.58 -0.66 -15.31
N ARG A 89 8.40 -0.34 -14.77
CA ARG A 89 7.91 -0.89 -13.50
C ARG A 89 7.73 -2.42 -13.58
N PRO A 90 7.88 -3.15 -12.46
CA PRO A 90 7.61 -4.58 -12.40
C PRO A 90 6.15 -4.91 -12.76
N GLN A 91 5.90 -6.15 -13.18
CA GLN A 91 4.59 -6.59 -13.65
C GLN A 91 3.48 -6.40 -12.60
N ILE A 92 3.75 -6.70 -11.33
CA ILE A 92 2.79 -6.49 -10.22
C ILE A 92 2.32 -5.03 -10.12
N CYS A 93 3.19 -4.05 -10.40
CA CYS A 93 2.83 -2.63 -10.42
C CYS A 93 2.09 -2.23 -11.71
N ARG A 94 2.16 -3.02 -12.79
CA ARG A 94 1.41 -2.79 -14.04
C ARG A 94 -0.01 -3.29 -13.94
N GLU A 95 -0.20 -4.40 -13.23
CA GLU A 95 -1.50 -5.05 -13.03
C GLU A 95 -2.35 -4.37 -11.95
N TYR A 96 -1.75 -3.50 -11.13
CA TYR A 96 -2.45 -2.73 -10.12
C TYR A 96 -3.55 -1.84 -10.71
N THR A 97 -4.75 -1.90 -10.13
CA THR A 97 -5.89 -1.03 -10.45
C THR A 97 -6.31 -0.19 -9.25
N THR A 98 -7.04 0.89 -9.50
CA THR A 98 -7.57 1.75 -8.44
C THR A 98 -8.89 1.25 -7.87
N ASP A 99 -9.49 0.19 -8.41
CA ASP A 99 -10.87 -0.21 -8.08
C ASP A 99 -11.06 -0.51 -6.60
N GLY A 100 -10.11 -1.23 -5.99
CA GLY A 100 -10.11 -1.57 -4.56
C GLY A 100 -9.05 -0.85 -3.73
N CYS A 101 -8.48 0.27 -4.22
CA CYS A 101 -7.36 0.90 -3.50
C CYS A 101 -7.79 1.70 -2.27
N GLU A 102 -6.90 1.72 -1.27
CA GLU A 102 -7.02 2.40 0.02
C GLU A 102 -6.87 3.93 -0.05
N TYR A 103 -7.07 4.52 -1.24
CA TYR A 103 -6.86 5.94 -1.48
C TYR A 103 -7.65 6.80 -0.50
N GLU A 104 -8.91 6.49 -0.23
CA GLU A 104 -9.77 7.27 0.69
C GLU A 104 -9.64 6.86 2.16
N GLU A 105 -8.95 5.75 2.44
CA GLU A 105 -8.82 5.24 3.80
C GLU A 105 -7.82 6.07 4.60
N ASN A 106 -8.26 6.62 5.73
CA ASN A 106 -7.34 7.30 6.62
C ASN A 106 -6.53 6.25 7.40
N TRP A 107 -5.22 6.20 7.13
CA TRP A 107 -4.28 5.57 8.06
C TRP A 107 -4.19 6.49 9.29
N THR A 108 -4.87 6.11 10.38
CA THR A 108 -4.57 6.65 11.73
C THR A 108 -3.32 6.00 12.28
#